data_AF-A0A453HI31-F1
#
_entry.id   AF-A0A453HI31-F1
#
_cell.length_a   1.000
_cell.length_b   1.000
_cell.length_c   1.000
_cell.angle_alpha   90.00
_cell.angle_beta   90.00
_cell.angle_gamma   90.00
#
_symmetry.space_group_name_H-M   'P 1'
#
loop_
_entity.id
_entity.type
_entity.pdbx_description
1 polymer ?
#
loop_
_entity_poly.entity_id
_entity_poly.type
_entity_poly.pdbx_seq_one_letter_code
_entity_poly.pdbx_strand_id
1 'polypeptide(L)'
;MMLRGMGFDNTTSLYVASGKIYNAEKYMTPLRELFPLLQTKETITSPEELAQFKGHSSRLAALDYTVCLRSEAFVMTQGSNFPHFLMGHRRYLYGGHAKTITPDKQKMVLLFDNPDIRWDRFRHLMQDIRRHSESKGFGFRKHSGSIYNLPMPDCMCQQAES
;
A
#
# COMPACT_ATOMS: atom_id res chain seq x y z
N MET A 1 -7.07 13.42 -3.02
CA MET A 1 -8.47 13.08 -2.66
C MET A 1 -8.72 11.59 -2.35
N MET A 2 -8.10 10.63 -3.05
CA MET A 2 -8.36 9.19 -2.85
C MET A 2 -8.32 8.72 -1.38
N LEU A 3 -7.17 8.84 -0.71
CA LEU A 3 -6.99 8.35 0.66
C LEU A 3 -7.94 9.05 1.66
N ARG A 4 -8.16 10.36 1.48
CA ARG A 4 -9.15 11.12 2.25
C ARG A 4 -10.57 10.60 2.05
N GLY A 5 -10.95 10.28 0.81
CA GLY A 5 -12.24 9.66 0.49
C GLY A 5 -12.38 8.27 1.12
N MET A 6 -11.29 7.51 1.19
CA MET A 6 -11.25 6.19 1.84
C MET A 6 -11.32 6.25 3.38
N GLY A 7 -11.29 7.44 3.98
CA GLY A 7 -11.42 7.66 5.41
C GLY A 7 -10.11 7.79 6.18
N PHE A 8 -8.97 7.94 5.51
CA PHE A 8 -7.72 8.37 6.15
C PHE A 8 -7.74 9.88 6.36
N ASP A 9 -7.08 10.39 7.40
CA ASP A 9 -7.08 11.82 7.74
C ASP A 9 -5.66 12.38 7.97
N ASN A 10 -5.56 13.64 8.40
CA ASN A 10 -4.27 14.30 8.64
C ASN A 10 -3.51 13.75 9.85
N THR A 11 -4.17 12.97 10.71
CA THR A 11 -3.51 12.28 11.84
C THR A 11 -2.90 10.94 11.42
N THR A 12 -3.18 10.50 10.19
CA THR A 12 -2.65 9.25 9.64
C THR A 12 -1.18 9.43 9.23
N SER A 13 -0.27 8.66 9.83
CA SER A 13 1.11 8.51 9.37
C SER A 13 1.14 7.81 8.01
N LEU A 14 1.54 8.53 6.97
CA LEU A 14 1.49 8.04 5.59
C LEU A 14 2.91 7.81 5.07
N TYR A 15 3.23 6.57 4.71
CA TYR A 15 4.50 6.27 4.03
C TYR A 15 4.27 6.07 2.53
N VAL A 16 5.06 6.73 1.69
CA VAL A 16 5.01 6.57 0.22
C VAL A 16 6.21 5.76 -0.26
N ALA A 17 5.95 4.50 -0.58
CA ALA A 17 6.89 3.63 -1.28
C ALA A 17 6.86 3.90 -2.79
N SER A 18 7.84 4.64 -3.31
CA SER A 18 7.98 4.85 -4.75
C SER A 18 9.43 4.88 -5.21
N GLY A 19 9.63 4.67 -6.51
CA GLY A 19 10.87 5.10 -7.17
C GLY A 19 10.97 6.62 -7.24
N LYS A 20 11.90 7.13 -8.07
CA LYS A 20 12.05 8.57 -8.31
C LYS A 20 10.74 9.16 -8.84
N ILE A 21 10.14 10.07 -8.08
CA ILE A 21 8.91 10.78 -8.49
C ILE A 21 9.32 11.90 -9.43
N TYR A 22 8.76 11.90 -10.64
CA TYR A 22 8.95 13.00 -11.59
C TYR A 22 8.33 14.28 -11.01
N ASN A 23 9.08 15.38 -11.01
CA ASN A 23 8.66 16.67 -10.45
C ASN A 23 8.03 16.54 -9.04
N ALA A 24 8.75 15.84 -8.15
CA ALA A 24 8.26 15.44 -6.83
C ALA A 24 7.68 16.61 -6.02
N GLU A 25 8.31 17.79 -6.07
CA GLU A 25 7.83 18.99 -5.38
C GLU A 25 6.40 19.34 -5.81
N LYS A 26 6.13 19.43 -7.12
CA LYS A 26 4.81 19.77 -7.64
C LYS A 26 3.75 18.74 -7.29
N TYR A 27 4.06 17.45 -7.44
CA TYR A 27 3.05 16.39 -7.28
C TYR A 27 2.87 15.90 -5.84
N MET A 28 3.88 16.07 -4.97
CA MET A 28 3.79 15.68 -3.57
C MET A 28 3.26 16.79 -2.67
N THR A 29 3.38 18.06 -3.06
CA THR A 29 2.90 19.20 -2.24
C THR A 29 1.43 19.03 -1.82
N PRO A 30 0.46 18.79 -2.73
CA PRO A 30 -0.94 18.62 -2.33
C PRO A 30 -1.16 17.39 -1.42
N LEU A 31 -0.32 16.36 -1.56
CA LEU A 31 -0.41 15.17 -0.72
C LEU A 31 0.10 15.44 0.70
N ARG A 32 1.20 16.22 0.84
CA ARG A 32 1.76 16.64 2.13
C ARG A 32 0.82 17.59 2.87
N GLU A 33 0.12 18.48 2.17
CA GLU A 33 -0.90 19.36 2.78
C GLU A 33 -2.05 18.54 3.38
N LEU A 34 -2.48 17.47 2.70
CA LEU A 34 -3.55 16.60 3.18
C LEU A 34 -3.10 15.66 4.32
N PHE A 35 -1.83 15.27 4.32
CA PHE A 35 -1.19 14.31 5.23
C PHE A 35 0.16 14.86 5.72
N PRO A 36 0.17 15.68 6.79
CA PRO A 36 1.39 16.33 7.28
C PRO A 36 2.43 15.33 7.83
N LEU A 37 1.99 14.16 8.28
CA LEU A 37 2.85 13.07 8.75
C LEU A 37 3.36 12.18 7.59
N LEU A 38 3.44 12.73 6.37
CA LEU A 38 3.91 12.00 5.20
C LEU A 38 5.43 11.77 5.25
N GLN A 39 5.81 10.51 5.18
CA GLN A 39 7.18 10.04 5.16
C GLN A 39 7.52 9.34 3.83
N THR A 40 8.79 9.39 3.46
CA THR A 40 9.39 8.62 2.36
C THR A 40 10.65 7.95 2.88
N LYS A 41 11.28 7.06 2.10
CA LYS A 41 12.54 6.44 2.52
C LYS A 41 13.60 7.49 2.88
N GLU A 42 13.66 8.59 2.14
CA GLU A 42 14.63 9.66 2.36
C GLU A 42 14.37 10.46 3.65
N THR A 43 13.14 10.48 4.17
CA THR A 43 12.83 11.21 5.41
C THR A 43 12.98 10.35 6.67
N ILE A 44 12.94 9.02 6.53
CA ILE A 44 13.08 8.08 7.67
C ILE A 44 14.50 7.54 7.82
N THR A 45 15.39 7.72 6.83
CA THR A 45 16.78 7.29 6.89
C THR A 45 17.73 8.49 6.87
N SER A 46 18.85 8.39 7.57
CA SER A 46 19.92 9.38 7.46
C SER A 46 20.60 9.31 6.07
N PRO A 47 21.27 10.39 5.62
CA PRO A 47 22.06 10.37 4.39
C PRO A 47 23.14 9.27 4.38
N GLU A 48 23.75 8.98 5.54
CA GLU A 48 24.77 7.94 5.71
C GLU A 48 24.17 6.53 5.56
N GLU A 49 23.00 6.29 6.14
CA GLU A 49 22.26 5.04 5.96
C GLU A 49 21.87 4.85 4.49
N LEU A 50 21.33 5.90 3.87
CA LEU A 50 20.89 5.87 2.47
C LEU A 50 22.06 5.67 1.50
N ALA A 51 23.25 6.18 1.82
CA ALA A 51 24.45 6.03 1.01
C ALA A 51 24.84 4.56 0.80
N GLN A 52 24.55 3.68 1.77
CA GLN A 52 24.82 2.24 1.67
C GLN A 52 24.00 1.54 0.57
N PHE A 53 22.89 2.15 0.16
CA PHE A 53 21.98 1.64 -0.87
C PHE A 53 22.21 2.28 -2.24
N LYS A 54 23.14 3.23 -2.35
CA LYS A 54 23.43 3.96 -3.61
C LYS A 54 23.91 2.98 -4.69
N GLY A 55 23.29 3.05 -5.86
CA GLY A 55 23.60 2.13 -6.98
C GLY A 55 22.95 0.74 -6.86
N HIS A 56 22.18 0.46 -5.80
CA HIS A 56 21.53 -0.82 -5.56
C HIS A 56 20.02 -0.66 -5.39
N SER A 57 19.32 -0.48 -6.51
CA SER A 57 17.86 -0.25 -6.55
C SER A 57 17.05 -1.32 -5.81
N SER A 58 17.42 -2.59 -5.95
CA SER A 58 16.73 -3.69 -5.26
C SER A 58 16.90 -3.66 -3.74
N ARG A 59 18.08 -3.24 -3.24
CA ARG A 59 18.32 -3.09 -1.80
C ARG A 59 17.57 -1.88 -1.25
N LEU A 60 17.55 -0.78 -2.00
CA LEU A 60 16.77 0.40 -1.65
C LEU A 60 15.26 0.07 -1.59
N ALA A 61 14.76 -0.75 -2.51
CA ALA A 61 13.38 -1.23 -2.50
C ALA A 61 13.07 -2.14 -1.29
N ALA A 62 14.07 -2.77 -0.67
CA ALA A 62 13.89 -3.57 0.53
C ALA A 62 13.52 -2.70 1.77
N LEU A 63 13.97 -1.43 1.80
CA LEU A 63 13.52 -0.48 2.83
C LEU A 63 12.03 -0.20 2.68
N ASP A 64 11.58 0.14 1.47
CA ASP A 64 10.16 0.33 1.16
C ASP A 64 9.35 -0.93 1.53
N TYR A 65 9.87 -2.10 1.18
CA TYR A 65 9.24 -3.38 1.48
C TYR A 65 9.04 -3.57 2.99
N THR A 66 10.07 -3.28 3.79
CA THR A 66 10.04 -3.46 5.24
C THR A 66 9.01 -2.55 5.90
N VAL A 67 8.99 -1.27 5.52
CA VAL A 67 8.01 -0.32 6.06
C VAL A 67 6.60 -0.74 5.67
N CYS A 68 6.35 -1.08 4.41
CA CYS A 68 5.04 -1.52 3.95
C CYS A 68 4.61 -2.87 4.56
N LEU A 69 5.55 -3.76 4.89
CA LEU A 69 5.27 -5.03 5.57
C LEU A 69 4.81 -4.78 7.01
N ARG A 70 5.42 -3.83 7.71
CA ARG A 70 5.11 -3.50 9.11
C ARG A 70 3.97 -2.49 9.29
N SER A 71 3.50 -1.89 8.20
CA SER A 71 2.38 -0.93 8.22
C SER A 71 1.03 -1.58 8.57
N GLU A 72 0.19 -0.87 9.32
CA GLU A 72 -1.15 -1.35 9.68
C GLU A 72 -2.05 -1.58 8.47
N ALA A 73 -1.94 -0.72 7.46
CA ALA A 73 -2.63 -0.82 6.19
C ALA A 73 -1.66 -0.61 5.03
N PHE A 74 -1.84 -1.38 3.96
CA PHE A 74 -1.09 -1.22 2.72
C PHE A 74 -2.05 -0.94 1.57
N VAL A 75 -1.79 0.10 0.77
CA VAL A 75 -2.58 0.45 -0.42
C VAL A 75 -1.70 0.29 -1.65
N MET A 76 -2.11 -0.55 -2.60
CA MET A 76 -1.37 -0.67 -3.87
C MET A 76 -1.94 0.24 -4.94
N THR A 77 -1.05 0.97 -5.60
CA THR A 77 -1.41 1.86 -6.72
C THR A 77 -1.06 1.26 -8.08
N GLN A 78 -0.12 0.31 -8.15
CA GLN A 78 0.35 -0.31 -9.39
C GLN A 78 0.44 -1.83 -9.28
N GLY A 79 0.21 -2.53 -10.40
CA GLY A 79 0.31 -4.00 -10.48
C GLY A 79 1.72 -4.42 -10.84
N SER A 80 2.67 -4.28 -9.92
CA SER A 80 4.06 -4.76 -10.09
C SER A 80 4.32 -6.00 -9.23
N ASN A 81 5.51 -6.59 -9.34
CA ASN A 81 5.89 -7.72 -8.49
C ASN A 81 6.00 -7.34 -7.01
N PHE A 82 6.30 -6.08 -6.69
CA PHE A 82 6.48 -5.61 -5.31
C PHE A 82 5.22 -5.79 -4.46
N PRO A 83 4.03 -5.29 -4.87
CA PRO A 83 2.79 -5.57 -4.15
C PRO A 83 2.47 -7.06 -4.04
N HIS A 84 2.72 -7.86 -5.08
CA HIS A 84 2.42 -9.30 -5.06
C HIS A 84 3.20 -10.03 -3.97
N PHE A 85 4.51 -9.81 -3.87
CA PHE A 85 5.34 -10.41 -2.82
C PHE A 85 4.96 -9.90 -1.43
N LEU A 86 4.64 -8.62 -1.34
CA LEU A 86 4.30 -7.99 -0.07
C LEU A 86 2.95 -8.48 0.47
N MET A 87 1.95 -8.66 -0.39
CA MET A 87 0.64 -9.18 -0.03
C MET A 87 0.72 -10.55 0.62
N GLY A 88 1.41 -11.50 -0.01
CA GLY A 88 1.55 -12.85 0.55
C GLY A 88 2.35 -12.85 1.84
N HIS A 89 3.42 -12.06 1.93
CA HIS A 89 4.20 -11.95 3.17
C HIS A 89 3.39 -11.32 4.31
N ARG A 90 2.64 -10.24 4.06
CA ARG A 90 1.70 -9.67 5.04
C ARG A 90 0.65 -10.70 5.47
N ARG A 91 0.09 -11.46 4.51
CA ARG A 91 -0.87 -12.52 4.81
C ARG A 91 -0.26 -13.62 5.68
N TYR A 92 0.97 -14.04 5.41
CA TYR A 92 1.66 -15.03 6.23
C TYR A 92 1.96 -14.49 7.64
N LEU A 93 2.61 -13.34 7.74
CA LEU A 93 3.11 -12.79 9.00
C LEU A 93 1.99 -12.45 10.00
N TYR A 94 0.84 -12.00 9.49
CA TYR A 94 -0.29 -11.55 10.32
C TYR A 94 -1.51 -12.47 10.25
N GLY A 95 -1.34 -13.75 9.88
CA GLY A 95 -2.44 -14.73 9.87
C GLY A 95 -3.60 -14.35 8.94
N GLY A 96 -3.33 -13.62 7.86
CA GLY A 96 -4.34 -13.12 6.92
C GLY A 96 -5.11 -11.88 7.38
N HIS A 97 -4.82 -11.32 8.56
CA HIS A 97 -5.55 -10.18 9.09
C HIS A 97 -4.98 -8.81 8.69
N ALA A 98 -3.82 -8.78 8.02
CA ALA A 98 -3.20 -7.54 7.57
C ALA A 98 -4.04 -6.82 6.50
N LYS A 99 -4.47 -5.61 6.81
CA LYS A 99 -5.28 -4.79 5.89
C LYS A 99 -4.46 -4.47 4.64
N THR A 100 -4.93 -4.96 3.49
CA THR A 100 -4.30 -4.71 2.19
C THR A 100 -5.36 -4.33 1.19
N ILE A 101 -5.29 -3.10 0.69
CA ILE A 101 -6.29 -2.46 -0.16
C ILE A 101 -5.78 -2.44 -1.60
N THR A 102 -6.54 -3.06 -2.50
CA THR A 102 -6.34 -3.05 -3.95
C THR A 102 -7.49 -2.30 -4.60
N PRO A 103 -7.40 -0.96 -4.73
CA PRO A 103 -8.51 -0.15 -5.22
C PRO A 103 -8.93 -0.55 -6.63
N ASP A 104 -10.23 -0.66 -6.86
CA ASP A 104 -10.79 -0.87 -8.20
C ASP A 104 -10.57 0.38 -9.05
N LYS A 105 -9.54 0.33 -9.88
CA LYS A 105 -9.14 1.45 -10.74
C LYS A 105 -10.24 1.85 -11.73
N GLN A 106 -11.02 0.89 -12.23
CA GLN A 106 -12.08 1.18 -13.20
C GLN A 106 -13.19 2.00 -12.55
N LYS A 107 -13.63 1.60 -11.35
CA LYS A 107 -14.59 2.38 -10.57
C LYS A 107 -14.06 3.75 -10.19
N MET A 108 -12.79 3.85 -9.81
CA MET A 108 -12.18 5.12 -9.43
C MET A 108 -12.08 6.11 -10.57
N VAL A 109 -11.75 5.66 -11.79
CA VAL A 109 -11.68 6.55 -12.97
C VAL A 109 -13.01 7.25 -13.19
N LEU A 110 -14.13 6.52 -13.09
CA LEU A 110 -15.47 7.10 -13.22
C LEU A 110 -15.79 8.16 -12.16
N LEU A 111 -15.24 8.01 -10.94
CA LEU A 111 -15.41 9.01 -9.88
C LEU A 111 -14.57 10.25 -10.11
N PHE A 112 -13.33 10.09 -10.61
CA PHE A 112 -12.43 11.21 -10.87
C PHE A 112 -12.79 12.00 -12.12
N ASP A 113 -13.47 11.38 -13.08
CA ASP A 113 -13.92 12.02 -14.32
C ASP A 113 -15.21 12.83 -14.14
N ASN A 114 -15.85 12.76 -12.96
CA ASN A 114 -17.07 13.52 -12.68
C ASN A 114 -16.73 14.85 -11.97
N PRO A 115 -16.77 16.01 -12.66
CA PRO A 115 -16.42 17.30 -12.07
C PRO A 115 -17.48 17.81 -11.06
N ASP A 116 -18.72 17.36 -11.18
CA ASP A 116 -19.86 17.83 -10.40
C ASP A 116 -20.11 16.96 -9.15
N ILE A 117 -19.25 15.98 -8.88
CA ILE A 117 -19.43 15.09 -7.75
C ILE A 117 -19.24 15.84 -6.42
N ARG A 118 -20.31 15.86 -5.61
CA ARG A 118 -20.23 16.41 -4.26
C ARG A 118 -19.31 15.58 -3.38
N TRP A 119 -18.59 16.24 -2.47
CA TRP A 119 -17.64 15.59 -1.57
C TRP A 119 -18.24 14.49 -0.69
N ASP A 120 -19.45 14.69 -0.17
CA ASP A 120 -20.15 13.70 0.66
C ASP A 120 -20.43 12.41 -0.12
N ARG A 121 -20.84 12.54 -1.38
CA ARG A 121 -21.07 11.42 -2.30
C ARG A 121 -19.77 10.75 -2.71
N PHE A 122 -18.74 11.54 -3.06
CA PHE A 122 -17.41 11.02 -3.38
C PHE A 122 -16.83 10.19 -2.22
N ARG A 123 -16.92 10.69 -0.98
CA ARG A 123 -16.47 9.98 0.22
C ARG A 123 -17.21 8.66 0.40
N HIS A 124 -18.54 8.64 0.29
CA HIS A 124 -19.31 7.40 0.42
C HIS A 124 -18.89 6.35 -0.63
N LEU A 125 -18.74 6.76 -1.89
CA LEU A 125 -18.32 5.86 -2.97
C LEU A 125 -16.88 5.36 -2.80
N MET A 126 -15.96 6.20 -2.34
CA MET A 126 -14.59 5.79 -2.04
C MET A 126 -14.49 4.82 -0.86
N GLN A 127 -15.33 5.00 0.17
CA GLN A 127 -15.43 4.05 1.28
C GLN A 127 -16.01 2.71 0.81
N ASP A 128 -16.99 2.73 -0.09
CA ASP A 128 -17.55 1.53 -0.68
C ASP A 128 -16.50 0.77 -1.53
N ILE A 129 -15.74 1.49 -2.37
CA ILE A 129 -14.60 0.92 -3.10
C ILE A 129 -13.61 0.29 -2.13
N ARG A 130 -13.22 0.99 -1.06
CA ARG A 130 -12.29 0.46 -0.05
C ARG A 130 -12.80 -0.85 0.55
N ARG A 131 -14.07 -0.94 0.93
CA ARG A 131 -14.66 -2.15 1.54
C ARG A 131 -14.55 -3.36 0.61
N HIS A 132 -14.79 -3.17 -0.68
CA HIS A 132 -14.70 -4.23 -1.69
C HIS A 132 -13.27 -4.53 -2.15
N SER A 133 -12.34 -3.60 -1.92
CA SER A 133 -10.94 -3.70 -2.30
C SER A 133 -10.03 -4.21 -1.18
N GLU A 134 -10.54 -4.38 0.04
CA GLU A 134 -9.77 -4.85 1.19
C GLU A 134 -9.68 -6.38 1.18
N SER A 135 -8.46 -6.90 1.00
CA SER A 135 -8.17 -8.33 1.08
C SER A 135 -7.86 -8.73 2.52
N LYS A 136 -8.59 -9.76 3.01
CA LYS A 136 -8.41 -10.39 4.32
C LYS A 136 -8.49 -11.92 4.20
N GLY A 137 -7.97 -12.61 5.22
CA GLY A 137 -8.00 -14.06 5.37
C GLY A 137 -7.09 -14.81 4.41
N PHE A 138 -7.00 -16.12 4.56
CA PHE A 138 -6.35 -17.01 3.59
C PHE A 138 -7.37 -17.39 2.51
N GLY A 139 -7.08 -17.04 1.26
CA GLY A 139 -7.92 -17.43 0.13
C GLY A 139 -7.43 -18.75 -0.48
N PHE A 140 -8.34 -19.53 -1.07
CA PHE A 140 -7.95 -20.66 -1.90
C PHE A 140 -7.23 -20.16 -3.15
N ARG A 141 -5.94 -20.52 -3.27
CA ARG A 141 -5.14 -20.22 -4.46
C ARG A 141 -5.70 -21.03 -5.63
N LYS A 142 -6.13 -20.37 -6.70
CA LYS A 142 -6.41 -21.04 -7.99
C LYS A 142 -5.14 -21.74 -8.48
N HIS A 143 -5.26 -22.81 -9.26
CA HIS A 143 -4.10 -23.57 -9.75
C HIS A 143 -3.03 -22.69 -10.43
N SER A 144 -3.46 -21.69 -11.20
CA SER A 144 -2.61 -20.70 -11.88
C SER A 144 -2.21 -19.48 -11.03
N GLY A 145 -2.66 -19.40 -9.78
CA GLY A 145 -2.38 -18.28 -8.89
C GLY A 145 -0.94 -18.30 -8.36
N SER A 146 -0.33 -17.13 -8.18
CA SER A 146 1.01 -17.02 -7.61
C SER A 146 1.03 -17.46 -6.14
N ILE A 147 1.94 -18.39 -5.82
CA ILE A 147 2.21 -18.84 -4.45
C ILE A 147 2.65 -17.67 -3.57
N TYR A 148 3.32 -16.68 -4.15
CA TYR A 148 3.80 -15.51 -3.41
C TYR A 148 2.72 -14.51 -3.03
N ASN A 149 1.52 -14.58 -3.62
CA ASN A 149 0.39 -13.71 -3.27
C ASN A 149 -0.57 -14.39 -2.28
N LEU A 150 -0.76 -15.70 -2.48
CA LEU A 150 -1.60 -16.57 -1.64
C LEU A 150 -0.74 -17.74 -1.14
N PRO A 151 0.06 -17.54 -0.07
CA PRO A 151 0.81 -18.64 0.52
C PRO A 151 -0.16 -19.71 1.02
N MET A 152 0.22 -20.97 0.82
CA MET A 152 -0.60 -22.13 1.19
C MET A 152 -0.40 -22.42 2.69
N PRO A 153 -1.41 -22.23 3.55
CA PRO A 153 -1.25 -22.35 5.01
C PRO A 153 -0.63 -23.69 5.42
N ASP A 154 -1.04 -24.78 4.77
CA ASP A 154 -0.62 -26.15 5.05
C ASP A 154 0.88 -26.41 4.78
N CYS A 155 1.53 -25.55 3.97
CA CYS A 155 2.94 -25.66 3.62
C CYS A 155 3.82 -24.62 4.33
N MET A 156 3.24 -23.75 5.16
CA MET A 156 4.00 -22.73 5.87
C MET A 156 4.45 -23.25 7.24
N CYS A 157 5.59 -22.77 7.72
CA CYS A 157 6.03 -23.05 9.09
C CYS A 157 4.96 -22.61 10.07
N GLN A 158 4.54 -23.51 10.95
CA GLN A 158 3.64 -23.18 12.04
C GLN A 158 4.34 -22.20 12.99
N GLN A 159 3.62 -21.17 13.42
CA GLN A 159 4.12 -20.32 14.51
C GLN A 159 4.20 -21.20 15.75
N ALA A 160 5.36 -21.22 16.42
CA ALA A 160 5.50 -21.93 17.68
C ALA A 160 4.47 -21.36 18.66
N GLU A 161 3.63 -22.22 19.23
CA GLU A 161 2.70 -21.83 20.30
C GLU A 161 3.55 -21.28 21.47
N SER A 162 3.37 -20.00 21.77
CA SER A 162 4.03 -19.28 22.88
C SER A 162 3.15 -19.24 24.11
#